data_AF-A0A2E0QX87-F1
#
_entry.id   AF-A0A2E0QX87-F1
#
_cell.length_a   1.000
_cell.length_b   1.000
_cell.length_c   1.000
_cell.angle_alpha   90.00
_cell.angle_beta   90.00
_cell.angle_gamma   90.00
#
_symmetry.space_group_name_H-M   'P 1'
#
loop_
_entity.id
_entity.type
_entity.pdbx_description
1 polymer ?
#
loop_
_entity_poly.entity_id
_entity_poly.type
_entity_poly.pdbx_seq_one_letter_code
_entity_poly.pdbx_strand_id
1 'polypeptide(L)'
;MNYRCSFLFLTLTVACTTPVLADTLTVLNNADSGAGSLRNAIDTASSGDTIDFGAGLNGQTIRLTTGQLLVDIDLTIDAAALSNGITISGDADGSGTPTSGDSRIFQVDAGNTVTMYNLTMRDGATADAAPDTTSDPGGGILNAGDLTLIDCIVTHCRTGDGEDSANASIAKGGSAGNGGGIYNDAAGALTLLRTRITFNNTGSGGDADGLGTADITVGGDGGIGGGIYNGGSLSISQSTISDNTCGDAGDSINGRGLGDAFGETGWGGGIANFISNQALVIEDTTIARNRTGTLKGDFDGGRGAGIAIVFASSATLTNVTIADNTQPGTLAPVGGGGGISVFSTATQITNCTIVGNRVAGNGGGIEHVGTEETVTLENTIVAGNSTQGEVATGNDLFGEFAEAGLNFIGDTDGATGLGSPLTGDPKLGPLRDNGGLTETMNPLIGSPVIDAGIPTGNTPATDQRGEARPFGDEIDIGAVEYFPSPAPKIIAPRKVTFRGKRAKIGMSVTGGTDGLLLRVKATGRAKAKVRGGNPYKIIVKKISKKRIRVKIFATNAANLRAFAKTKAIRKR
;
A
#
# COMPACT_ATOMS: atom_id res chain seq x y z
N MET A 1 54.39 53.17 23.88
CA MET A 1 53.27 52.25 24.14
C MET A 1 53.62 50.92 23.49
N ASN A 2 54.10 49.95 24.27
CA ASN A 2 54.47 48.62 23.78
C ASN A 2 53.34 47.65 24.13
N TYR A 3 52.62 47.14 23.13
CA TYR A 3 51.65 46.07 23.34
C TYR A 3 52.37 44.71 23.22
N ARG A 4 52.33 43.94 24.31
CA ARG A 4 52.74 42.53 24.34
C ARG A 4 51.53 41.68 23.90
N CYS A 5 51.68 40.92 22.83
CA CYS A 5 50.76 39.83 22.48
C CYS A 5 51.19 38.55 23.22
N SER A 6 50.36 38.07 24.14
CA SER A 6 50.45 36.72 24.70
C SER A 6 49.70 35.76 23.78
N PHE A 7 50.39 34.74 23.26
CA PHE A 7 49.76 33.63 22.55
C PHE A 7 49.32 32.57 23.56
N LEU A 8 48.03 32.27 23.56
CA LEU A 8 47.39 31.17 24.28
C LEU A 8 47.54 29.89 23.43
N PHE A 9 48.27 28.89 23.92
CA PHE A 9 48.36 27.57 23.28
C PHE A 9 47.11 26.75 23.64
N LEU A 10 46.20 26.60 22.67
CA LEU A 10 45.10 25.64 22.73
C LEU A 10 45.63 24.28 22.24
N THR A 11 45.79 23.31 23.14
CA THR A 11 46.11 21.93 22.78
C THR A 11 44.88 21.28 22.17
N LEU A 12 44.84 21.16 20.84
CA LEU A 12 43.85 20.38 20.10
C LEU A 12 44.18 18.89 20.27
N THR A 13 43.48 18.19 21.15
CA THR A 13 43.46 16.73 21.18
C THR A 13 42.69 16.24 19.96
N VAL A 14 43.40 15.94 18.88
CA VAL A 14 42.83 15.19 17.74
C VAL A 14 42.63 13.76 18.23
N ALA A 15 41.40 13.41 18.60
CA ALA A 15 41.00 12.02 18.74
C ALA A 15 41.12 11.39 17.34
N CYS A 16 42.21 10.67 17.11
CA CYS A 16 42.34 9.77 15.98
C CYS A 16 41.39 8.60 16.23
N THR A 17 40.13 8.73 15.82
CA THR A 17 39.24 7.58 15.71
C THR A 17 39.73 6.77 14.53
N THR A 18 40.34 5.62 14.79
CA THR A 18 40.54 4.61 13.75
C THR A 18 39.16 4.27 13.21
N PRO A 19 38.91 4.34 11.89
CA PRO A 19 37.64 3.87 11.34
C PRO A 19 37.47 2.41 11.77
N VAL A 20 36.45 2.14 12.58
CA VAL A 20 36.04 0.77 12.86
C VAL A 20 35.55 0.23 11.53
N LEU A 21 36.21 -0.81 11.03
CA LEU A 21 35.73 -1.54 9.86
C LEU A 21 34.44 -2.23 10.28
N ALA A 22 33.34 -1.94 9.59
CA ALA A 22 32.09 -2.67 9.73
C ALA A 22 32.35 -4.17 9.52
N ASP A 23 31.93 -5.00 10.48
CA ASP A 23 32.01 -6.45 10.41
C ASP A 23 30.69 -7.04 9.87
N THR A 24 30.72 -8.32 9.50
CA THR A 24 29.52 -9.07 9.12
C THR A 24 29.27 -10.20 10.11
N LEU A 25 28.12 -10.16 10.78
CA LEU A 25 27.68 -11.16 11.74
C LEU A 25 26.60 -12.05 11.11
N THR A 26 26.77 -13.37 11.19
CA THR A 26 25.81 -14.31 10.58
C THR A 26 24.86 -14.90 11.60
N VAL A 27 23.56 -14.80 11.34
CA VAL A 27 22.52 -15.54 12.04
C VAL A 27 22.55 -17.00 11.59
N LEU A 28 22.69 -17.93 12.53
CA LEU A 28 22.92 -19.35 12.26
C LEU A 28 21.73 -20.25 12.60
N ASN A 29 20.79 -19.78 13.42
CA ASN A 29 19.63 -20.55 13.82
C ASN A 29 18.39 -19.63 13.97
N ASN A 30 17.23 -20.27 14.06
CA ASN A 30 15.95 -19.59 14.14
C ASN A 30 15.42 -19.44 15.58
N ALA A 31 16.26 -19.65 16.58
CA ALA A 31 15.88 -19.41 17.96
C ALA A 31 15.74 -17.91 18.20
N ASP A 32 14.85 -17.54 19.12
CA ASP A 32 14.66 -16.15 19.55
C ASP A 32 15.89 -15.55 20.24
N SER A 33 16.60 -16.37 21.02
CA SER A 33 17.73 -15.95 21.84
C SER A 33 18.81 -17.04 21.93
N GLY A 34 19.97 -16.66 22.48
CA GLY A 34 21.14 -17.52 22.59
C GLY A 34 22.05 -17.45 21.37
N ALA A 35 23.21 -18.11 21.46
CA ALA A 35 24.28 -18.01 20.46
C ALA A 35 23.78 -18.32 19.04
N GLY A 36 24.07 -17.41 18.09
CA GLY A 36 23.72 -17.56 16.68
C GLY A 36 22.26 -17.24 16.32
N SER A 37 21.47 -16.73 17.27
CA SER A 37 20.15 -16.13 16.98
C SER A 37 20.29 -14.71 16.42
N LEU A 38 19.23 -14.18 15.81
CA LEU A 38 19.19 -12.80 15.34
C LEU A 38 19.36 -11.81 16.50
N ARG A 39 18.66 -12.05 17.63
CA ARG A 39 18.80 -11.21 18.82
C ARG A 39 20.23 -11.16 19.32
N ASN A 40 20.90 -12.33 19.41
CA ASN A 40 22.29 -12.36 19.79
C ASN A 40 23.19 -11.62 18.81
N ALA A 41 22.95 -11.72 17.50
CA ALA A 41 23.72 -10.99 16.50
C ALA A 41 23.56 -9.46 16.68
N ILE A 42 22.34 -8.97 16.90
CA ILE A 42 22.06 -7.55 17.19
C ILE A 42 22.78 -7.11 18.47
N ASP A 43 22.64 -7.85 19.57
CA ASP A 43 23.26 -7.52 20.85
C ASP A 43 24.80 -7.49 20.80
N THR A 44 25.41 -8.21 19.85
CA THR A 44 26.88 -8.29 19.69
C THR A 44 27.44 -7.33 18.66
N ALA A 45 26.59 -6.78 17.79
CA ALA A 45 27.01 -5.90 16.71
C ALA A 45 27.56 -4.58 17.26
N SER A 46 28.46 -3.98 16.50
CA SER A 46 28.91 -2.59 16.68
C SER A 46 28.26 -1.69 15.62
N SER A 47 28.16 -0.39 15.93
CA SER A 47 27.58 0.59 15.00
C SER A 47 28.28 0.55 13.64
N GLY A 48 27.49 0.39 12.58
CA GLY A 48 27.93 0.26 11.19
C GLY A 48 28.01 -1.19 10.69
N ASP A 49 27.88 -2.20 11.56
CA ASP A 49 27.95 -3.61 11.16
C ASP A 49 26.79 -4.05 10.26
N THR A 50 26.99 -5.20 9.59
CA THR A 50 25.96 -5.89 8.82
C THR A 50 25.64 -7.23 9.46
N ILE A 51 24.35 -7.56 9.59
CA ILE A 51 23.86 -8.87 9.97
C ILE A 51 23.34 -9.58 8.73
N ASP A 52 23.93 -10.74 8.39
CA ASP A 52 23.45 -11.62 7.33
C ASP A 52 22.85 -12.92 7.91
N PHE A 53 22.29 -13.75 7.03
CA PHE A 53 21.62 -14.99 7.44
C PHE A 53 22.26 -16.20 6.77
N GLY A 54 22.59 -17.20 7.58
CA GLY A 54 23.09 -18.48 7.09
C GLY A 54 22.06 -19.16 6.17
N ALA A 55 22.54 -19.79 5.09
CA ALA A 55 21.68 -20.40 4.06
C ALA A 55 20.67 -21.45 4.60
N GLY A 56 20.94 -22.02 5.79
CA GLY A 56 20.02 -22.92 6.47
C GLY A 56 18.68 -22.26 6.85
N LEU A 57 18.62 -20.94 6.99
CA LEU A 57 17.44 -20.18 7.37
C LEU A 57 16.53 -19.78 6.20
N ASN A 58 16.88 -20.18 4.98
CA ASN A 58 16.10 -19.84 3.78
C ASN A 58 14.65 -20.37 3.87
N GLY A 59 13.68 -19.47 3.99
CA GLY A 59 12.27 -19.77 4.17
C GLY A 59 11.88 -20.19 5.59
N GLN A 60 12.75 -19.99 6.59
CA GLN A 60 12.43 -20.24 8.00
C GLN A 60 11.75 -19.04 8.67
N THR A 61 11.19 -19.30 9.84
CA THR A 61 10.65 -18.28 10.76
C THR A 61 11.48 -18.23 12.03
N ILE A 62 11.96 -17.04 12.38
CA ILE A 62 12.43 -16.66 13.71
C ILE A 62 11.21 -16.13 14.44
N ARG A 63 10.88 -16.74 15.57
CA ARG A 63 9.74 -16.33 16.38
C ARG A 63 10.21 -15.68 17.66
N LEU A 64 9.75 -14.46 17.92
CA LEU A 64 10.12 -13.70 19.10
C LEU A 64 9.28 -14.14 20.29
N THR A 65 9.92 -14.63 21.34
CA THR A 65 9.27 -15.16 22.56
C THR A 65 9.65 -14.40 23.83
N THR A 66 10.69 -13.56 23.75
CA THR A 66 11.20 -12.72 24.83
C THR A 66 11.05 -11.23 24.54
N GLY A 67 10.12 -10.86 23.66
CA GLY A 67 9.81 -9.46 23.31
C GLY A 67 10.47 -8.98 22.02
N GLN A 68 10.34 -7.68 21.75
CA GLN A 68 10.84 -7.02 20.54
C GLN A 68 12.36 -7.06 20.39
N LEU A 69 12.85 -6.85 19.18
CA LEU A 69 14.26 -6.60 18.86
C LEU A 69 14.54 -5.09 18.89
N LEU A 70 15.38 -4.65 19.83
CA LEU A 70 15.83 -3.25 19.92
C LEU A 70 17.06 -3.06 19.01
N VAL A 71 17.04 -2.02 18.19
CA VAL A 71 18.17 -1.60 17.37
C VAL A 71 18.55 -0.16 17.76
N ASP A 72 19.61 -0.04 18.55
CA ASP A 72 20.06 1.21 19.18
C ASP A 72 21.44 1.68 18.67
N ILE A 73 21.84 1.16 17.51
CA ILE A 73 23.08 1.46 16.78
C ILE A 73 22.81 1.54 15.28
N ASP A 74 23.72 2.16 14.52
CA ASP A 74 23.66 2.07 13.05
C ASP A 74 23.84 0.60 12.64
N LEU A 75 22.93 0.06 11.84
CA LEU A 75 22.93 -1.38 11.55
C LEU A 75 22.31 -1.69 10.20
N THR A 76 22.90 -2.64 9.48
CA THR A 76 22.27 -3.26 8.31
C THR A 76 21.83 -4.68 8.65
N ILE A 77 20.58 -5.06 8.34
CA ILE A 77 20.07 -6.43 8.47
C ILE A 77 19.69 -6.94 7.07
N ASP A 78 20.48 -7.85 6.51
CA ASP A 78 20.42 -8.22 5.11
C ASP A 78 20.08 -9.72 4.89
N ALA A 79 18.84 -9.99 4.47
CA ALA A 79 18.39 -11.32 4.07
C ALA A 79 18.37 -11.52 2.54
N ALA A 80 18.95 -10.63 1.73
CA ALA A 80 18.90 -10.68 0.27
C ALA A 80 19.53 -11.96 -0.32
N ALA A 81 20.45 -12.59 0.41
CA ALA A 81 21.03 -13.88 0.02
C ALA A 81 20.04 -15.06 0.10
N LEU A 82 18.91 -14.92 0.82
CA LEU A 82 17.90 -15.96 0.99
C LEU A 82 16.82 -15.84 -0.08
N SER A 83 16.81 -16.76 -1.05
CA SER A 83 15.87 -16.74 -2.18
C SER A 83 14.39 -16.86 -1.80
N ASN A 84 14.09 -17.50 -0.67
CA ASN A 84 12.74 -17.63 -0.10
C ASN A 84 12.53 -16.67 1.08
N GLY A 85 13.47 -15.73 1.29
CA GLY A 85 13.48 -14.79 2.41
C GLY A 85 13.63 -15.46 3.78
N ILE A 86 13.36 -14.68 4.81
CA ILE A 86 13.21 -15.13 6.19
C ILE A 86 12.06 -14.38 6.84
N THR A 87 11.33 -15.04 7.73
CA THR A 87 10.24 -14.44 8.49
C THR A 87 10.69 -14.14 9.92
N ILE A 88 10.46 -12.92 10.40
CA ILE A 88 10.54 -12.54 11.82
C ILE A 88 9.10 -12.34 12.29
N SER A 89 8.65 -13.18 13.23
CA SER A 89 7.27 -13.18 13.71
C SER A 89 7.18 -12.78 15.18
N GLY A 90 6.28 -11.84 15.47
CA GLY A 90 5.94 -11.40 16.83
C GLY A 90 4.95 -12.32 17.55
N ASP A 91 4.45 -13.37 16.89
CA ASP A 91 3.48 -14.32 17.44
C ASP A 91 4.12 -15.22 18.52
N ALA A 92 3.88 -14.84 19.77
CA ALA A 92 4.26 -15.43 21.03
C ALA A 92 4.15 -16.94 21.11
N ASP A 93 3.10 -17.51 20.52
CA ASP A 93 2.67 -18.88 20.75
C ASP A 93 2.35 -19.65 19.45
N GLY A 94 2.36 -18.96 18.30
CA GLY A 94 2.25 -19.54 16.97
C GLY A 94 0.80 -19.83 16.63
N SER A 95 -0.12 -19.23 17.38
CA SER A 95 -1.56 -19.43 17.22
C SER A 95 -2.11 -18.73 15.98
N GLY A 96 -1.39 -17.74 15.43
CA GLY A 96 -1.91 -16.86 14.40
C GLY A 96 -3.01 -15.94 14.90
N THR A 97 -3.17 -15.80 16.21
CA THR A 97 -4.13 -14.91 16.86
C THR A 97 -3.44 -14.08 17.93
N PRO A 98 -3.79 -12.79 18.06
CA PRO A 98 -3.45 -11.97 19.21
C PRO A 98 -3.42 -12.68 20.58
N THR A 99 -2.26 -12.70 21.22
CA THR A 99 -2.12 -13.11 22.62
C THR A 99 -1.33 -12.08 23.43
N SER A 100 -1.45 -12.16 24.77
CA SER A 100 -0.67 -11.31 25.69
C SER A 100 0.84 -11.60 25.68
N GLY A 101 1.26 -12.70 25.03
CA GLY A 101 2.68 -13.05 24.87
C GLY A 101 3.30 -12.50 23.58
N ASP A 102 2.48 -12.02 22.64
CA ASP A 102 2.93 -11.46 21.39
C ASP A 102 3.65 -10.13 21.63
N SER A 103 4.52 -9.77 20.70
CA SER A 103 5.32 -8.55 20.84
C SER A 103 5.45 -7.80 19.54
N ARG A 104 5.72 -6.50 19.65
CA ARG A 104 6.26 -5.71 18.54
C ARG A 104 7.52 -6.41 18.03
N ILE A 105 7.79 -6.31 16.74
CA ILE A 105 8.92 -7.01 16.13
C ILE A 105 10.21 -6.22 16.33
N PHE A 106 10.21 -4.96 15.90
CA PHE A 106 11.39 -4.08 15.95
C PHE A 106 11.08 -2.75 16.63
N GLN A 107 12.07 -2.24 17.36
CA GLN A 107 12.17 -0.82 17.71
C GLN A 107 13.52 -0.29 17.23
N VAL A 108 13.49 0.82 16.50
CA VAL A 108 14.68 1.56 16.09
C VAL A 108 14.75 2.85 16.89
N ASP A 109 15.80 2.99 17.70
CA ASP A 109 15.97 4.15 18.57
C ASP A 109 16.47 5.38 17.79
N ALA A 110 16.15 6.56 18.32
CA ALA A 110 16.51 7.83 17.71
C ALA A 110 18.03 8.00 17.56
N GLY A 111 18.43 8.63 16.45
CA GLY A 111 19.83 8.91 16.14
C GLY A 111 20.59 7.76 15.47
N ASN A 112 19.92 6.64 15.16
CA ASN A 112 20.50 5.49 14.49
C ASN A 112 19.99 5.35 13.06
N THR A 113 20.89 4.97 12.15
CA THR A 113 20.58 4.65 10.75
C THR A 113 20.49 3.14 10.56
N VAL A 114 19.29 2.64 10.24
CA VAL A 114 19.02 1.21 10.11
C VAL A 114 18.51 0.90 8.70
N THR A 115 19.11 -0.09 8.04
CA THR A 115 18.62 -0.60 6.75
C THR A 115 18.28 -2.07 6.84
N MET A 116 17.10 -2.46 6.35
CA MET A 116 16.66 -3.85 6.32
C MET A 116 16.35 -4.31 4.89
N TYR A 117 16.84 -5.49 4.51
CA TYR A 117 16.63 -6.09 3.19
C TYR A 117 15.91 -7.44 3.28
N ASN A 118 14.92 -7.65 2.42
CA ASN A 118 14.29 -8.96 2.17
C ASN A 118 13.72 -9.67 3.41
N LEU A 119 13.27 -8.91 4.41
CA LEU A 119 12.62 -9.46 5.60
C LEU A 119 11.10 -9.52 5.45
N THR A 120 10.50 -10.62 5.90
CA THR A 120 9.06 -10.65 6.21
C THR A 120 8.87 -10.47 7.70
N MET A 121 8.31 -9.33 8.10
CA MET A 121 7.98 -8.97 9.47
C MET A 121 6.48 -9.12 9.64
N ARG A 122 6.05 -10.02 10.52
CA ARG A 122 4.62 -10.31 10.67
C ARG A 122 4.17 -10.67 12.07
N ASP A 123 2.85 -10.58 12.26
CA ASP A 123 2.18 -10.95 13.51
C ASP A 123 2.76 -10.21 14.73
N GLY A 124 3.28 -8.99 14.51
CA GLY A 124 3.70 -8.12 15.60
C GLY A 124 2.50 -7.57 16.35
N ALA A 125 2.57 -7.48 17.67
CA ALA A 125 1.48 -6.95 18.49
C ALA A 125 1.98 -6.05 19.63
N THR A 126 1.25 -4.98 19.93
CA THR A 126 1.41 -4.26 21.19
C THR A 126 0.33 -4.62 22.20
N ALA A 127 0.60 -4.34 23.47
CA ALA A 127 -0.35 -4.59 24.56
C ALA A 127 -1.52 -3.61 24.52
N ASP A 128 -2.68 -4.06 25.00
CA ASP A 128 -3.88 -3.24 25.12
C ASP A 128 -3.68 -2.12 26.17
N ALA A 129 -4.38 -1.01 26.00
CA ALA A 129 -4.33 0.14 26.88
C ALA A 129 -5.27 -0.05 28.07
N ALA A 130 -4.85 0.30 29.28
CA ALA A 130 -5.78 0.46 30.39
C ALA A 130 -6.80 1.60 30.11
N PRO A 131 -7.93 1.66 30.84
CA PRO A 131 -8.88 2.77 30.70
C PRO A 131 -8.22 4.13 30.93
N ASP A 132 -8.65 5.16 30.16
CA ASP A 132 -8.08 6.51 30.19
C ASP A 132 -6.57 6.58 29.85
N THR A 133 -6.05 5.57 29.14
CA THR A 133 -4.68 5.55 28.59
C THR A 133 -4.68 5.23 27.10
N THR A 134 -3.52 5.34 26.45
CA THR A 134 -3.34 4.98 25.03
C THR A 134 -2.44 3.76 24.93
N SER A 135 -2.80 2.81 24.07
CA SER A 135 -1.99 1.62 23.80
C SER A 135 -0.69 1.99 23.08
N ASP A 136 0.34 1.18 23.29
CA ASP A 136 1.63 1.34 22.64
C ASP A 136 1.51 1.33 21.10
N PRO A 137 2.20 2.22 20.38
CA PRO A 137 2.10 2.34 18.93
C PRO A 137 2.96 1.30 18.19
N GLY A 138 2.80 1.17 16.87
CA GLY A 138 3.72 0.40 16.03
C GLY A 138 3.60 -1.10 16.28
N GLY A 139 2.57 -1.74 15.73
CA GLY A 139 2.35 -3.17 15.93
C GLY A 139 3.51 -4.04 15.43
N GLY A 140 4.04 -3.70 14.25
CA GLY A 140 5.23 -4.35 13.70
C GLY A 140 6.51 -3.64 14.10
N ILE A 141 6.58 -2.34 13.79
CA ILE A 141 7.79 -1.53 13.94
C ILE A 141 7.46 -0.20 14.62
N LEU A 142 8.25 0.15 15.63
CA LEU A 142 8.36 1.50 16.15
C LEU A 142 9.67 2.10 15.66
N ASN A 143 9.61 3.15 14.84
CA ASN A 143 10.79 3.84 14.34
C ASN A 143 10.89 5.24 14.96
N ALA A 144 11.98 5.50 15.68
CA ALA A 144 12.37 6.83 16.12
C ALA A 144 13.67 7.32 15.46
N GLY A 145 14.36 6.47 14.69
CA GLY A 145 15.58 6.77 13.95
C GLY A 145 15.37 6.87 12.43
N ASP A 146 16.44 6.66 11.67
CA ASP A 146 16.43 6.68 10.20
C ASP A 146 16.33 5.24 9.65
N LEU A 147 15.10 4.79 9.37
CA LEU A 147 14.81 3.43 8.93
C LEU A 147 14.57 3.37 7.41
N THR A 148 15.33 2.51 6.74
CA THR A 148 15.14 2.16 5.33
C THR A 148 14.75 0.69 5.17
N LEU A 149 13.59 0.43 4.57
CA LEU A 149 13.10 -0.91 4.25
C LEU A 149 13.15 -1.16 2.74
N ILE A 150 13.92 -2.17 2.34
CA ILE A 150 14.14 -2.52 0.94
C ILE A 150 13.68 -3.95 0.68
N ASP A 151 12.76 -4.13 -0.26
CA ASP A 151 12.23 -5.45 -0.63
C ASP A 151 11.65 -6.23 0.58
N CYS A 152 11.15 -5.49 1.58
CA CYS A 152 10.60 -6.03 2.82
C CYS A 152 9.08 -6.19 2.76
N ILE A 153 8.54 -6.95 3.71
CA ILE A 153 7.09 -7.11 3.91
C ILE A 153 6.79 -6.86 5.39
N VAL A 154 5.88 -5.93 5.72
CA VAL A 154 5.30 -5.77 7.05
C VAL A 154 3.82 -6.14 6.98
N THR A 155 3.41 -7.19 7.67
CA THR A 155 2.07 -7.73 7.48
C THR A 155 1.45 -8.40 8.70
N HIS A 156 0.12 -8.34 8.81
CA HIS A 156 -0.62 -8.96 9.92
C HIS A 156 -0.17 -8.47 11.30
N CYS A 157 0.43 -7.28 11.37
CA CYS A 157 0.77 -6.66 12.64
C CYS A 157 -0.43 -5.87 13.17
N ARG A 158 -0.54 -5.78 14.50
CA ARG A 158 -1.55 -4.95 15.15
C ARG A 158 -1.04 -4.12 16.32
N THR A 159 -1.66 -2.98 16.56
CA THR A 159 -1.57 -2.35 17.88
C THR A 159 -2.61 -2.91 18.84
N GLY A 160 -2.39 -2.72 20.14
CA GLY A 160 -3.35 -3.08 21.17
C GLY A 160 -4.62 -2.23 21.13
N ASP A 161 -5.70 -2.83 21.62
CA ASP A 161 -7.00 -2.18 21.79
C ASP A 161 -6.98 -1.26 23.01
N GLY A 162 -7.98 -0.39 23.14
CA GLY A 162 -8.27 0.29 24.38
C GLY A 162 -9.21 -0.55 25.26
N GLU A 163 -8.91 -0.69 26.55
CA GLU A 163 -9.79 -1.38 27.49
C GLU A 163 -11.04 -0.55 27.82
N ASP A 164 -12.16 -1.25 28.03
CA ASP A 164 -13.41 -0.65 28.45
C ASP A 164 -13.30 -0.03 29.86
N SER A 165 -13.95 1.12 30.06
CA SER A 165 -13.96 1.81 31.36
C SER A 165 -15.21 1.46 32.17
N ALA A 166 -14.99 0.95 33.40
CA ALA A 166 -16.04 0.66 34.39
C ALA A 166 -16.11 1.66 35.57
N ASN A 167 -15.38 2.79 35.49
CA ASN A 167 -15.13 3.67 36.63
C ASN A 167 -16.10 4.88 36.72
N ALA A 168 -16.60 5.14 37.92
CA ALA A 168 -17.68 6.08 38.21
C ALA A 168 -17.30 7.57 38.28
N SER A 169 -16.00 7.92 38.27
CA SER A 169 -15.56 9.31 38.50
C SER A 169 -15.24 10.11 37.23
N ILE A 170 -14.70 9.47 36.18
CA ILE A 170 -14.54 9.95 34.80
C ILE A 170 -14.46 8.69 33.93
N ALA A 171 -15.42 8.47 33.02
CA ALA A 171 -15.56 7.22 32.28
C ALA A 171 -15.09 7.41 30.82
N LYS A 172 -13.77 7.46 30.59
CA LYS A 172 -13.19 7.34 29.23
C LYS A 172 -12.66 5.93 29.01
N GLY A 173 -13.08 5.27 27.91
CA GLY A 173 -12.45 4.05 27.45
C GLY A 173 -10.99 4.28 27.04
N GLY A 174 -10.15 3.25 27.07
CA GLY A 174 -8.78 3.35 26.58
C GLY A 174 -8.74 3.69 25.08
N SER A 175 -7.74 4.44 24.62
CA SER A 175 -7.51 4.67 23.19
C SER A 175 -6.54 3.61 22.64
N ALA A 176 -6.76 3.19 21.40
CA ALA A 176 -5.88 2.21 20.76
C ALA A 176 -4.55 2.82 20.28
N GLY A 177 -3.58 1.95 19.98
CA GLY A 177 -2.27 2.38 19.49
C GLY A 177 -2.29 2.77 18.02
N ASN A 178 -1.41 3.69 17.61
CA ASN A 178 -1.29 4.13 16.21
C ASN A 178 -0.25 3.33 15.43
N GLY A 179 -0.39 3.22 14.11
CA GLY A 179 0.58 2.54 13.24
C GLY A 179 0.49 1.02 13.36
N GLY A 180 -0.56 0.41 12.81
CA GLY A 180 -0.78 -1.03 12.93
C GLY A 180 0.40 -1.85 12.40
N GLY A 181 0.94 -1.44 11.25
CA GLY A 181 2.19 -1.99 10.71
C GLY A 181 3.41 -1.25 11.26
N ILE A 182 3.50 0.04 10.96
CA ILE A 182 4.63 0.88 11.34
C ILE A 182 4.14 2.17 11.98
N TYR A 183 4.74 2.52 13.11
CA TYR A 183 4.70 3.87 13.66
C TYR A 183 6.05 4.54 13.45
N ASN A 184 6.08 5.61 12.66
CA ASN A 184 7.24 6.48 12.53
C ASN A 184 7.05 7.70 13.42
N ASP A 185 7.90 7.86 14.42
CA ASP A 185 7.88 8.95 15.38
C ASP A 185 8.21 10.30 14.74
N ALA A 186 7.95 11.40 15.45
CA ALA A 186 8.24 12.75 15.02
C ALA A 186 9.71 13.02 14.69
N ALA A 187 10.63 12.33 15.38
CA ALA A 187 12.05 12.39 15.08
C ALA A 187 12.50 11.40 13.98
N GLY A 188 11.65 10.44 13.60
CA GLY A 188 12.01 9.35 12.72
C GLY A 188 11.94 9.71 11.23
N ALA A 189 12.81 9.09 10.44
CA ALA A 189 12.73 9.06 8.99
C ALA A 189 12.44 7.65 8.50
N LEU A 190 11.38 7.48 7.70
CA LEU A 190 11.02 6.19 7.12
C LEU A 190 11.14 6.26 5.59
N THR A 191 11.97 5.38 5.03
CA THR A 191 12.08 5.16 3.58
C THR A 191 11.62 3.75 3.23
N LEU A 192 10.64 3.64 2.34
CA LEU A 192 10.15 2.38 1.79
C LEU A 192 10.51 2.27 0.31
N LEU A 193 11.25 1.23 -0.04
CA LEU A 193 11.61 0.93 -1.43
C LEU A 193 11.25 -0.51 -1.76
N ARG A 194 10.35 -0.72 -2.73
CA ARG A 194 9.87 -2.07 -3.12
C ARG A 194 9.33 -2.88 -1.93
N THR A 195 8.77 -2.18 -0.96
CA THR A 195 8.28 -2.77 0.28
C THR A 195 6.76 -2.94 0.23
N ARG A 196 6.25 -3.95 0.92
CA ARG A 196 4.81 -4.22 1.03
C ARG A 196 4.37 -4.04 2.48
N ILE A 197 3.42 -3.12 2.70
CA ILE A 197 2.76 -2.91 4.00
C ILE A 197 1.32 -3.38 3.84
N THR A 198 1.00 -4.58 4.33
CA THR A 198 -0.29 -5.22 4.02
C THR A 198 -0.96 -5.91 5.18
N PHE A 199 -2.29 -5.89 5.24
CA PHE A 199 -3.06 -6.61 6.27
C PHE A 199 -2.71 -6.22 7.71
N ASN A 200 -2.22 -4.99 7.92
CA ASN A 200 -1.98 -4.50 9.27
C ASN A 200 -3.22 -3.81 9.82
N ASN A 201 -3.38 -3.83 11.13
CA ASN A 201 -4.55 -3.28 11.79
C ASN A 201 -4.16 -2.42 12.99
N THR A 202 -4.76 -1.26 13.19
CA THR A 202 -4.69 -0.66 14.53
C THR A 202 -5.75 -1.27 15.44
N GLY A 203 -5.53 -1.21 16.76
CA GLY A 203 -6.54 -1.59 17.74
C GLY A 203 -7.77 -0.66 17.71
N SER A 204 -8.85 -1.10 18.32
CA SER A 204 -10.08 -0.33 18.53
C SER A 204 -10.05 0.40 19.87
N GLY A 205 -10.75 1.52 19.98
CA GLY A 205 -10.95 2.18 21.27
C GLY A 205 -11.92 1.42 22.17
N GLY A 206 -11.71 1.51 23.48
CA GLY A 206 -12.55 0.86 24.48
C GLY A 206 -13.88 1.57 24.70
N ASP A 207 -14.93 0.84 25.02
CA ASP A 207 -16.23 1.42 25.34
C ASP A 207 -16.21 2.06 26.75
N ALA A 208 -17.04 3.07 26.99
CA ALA A 208 -17.26 3.65 28.31
C ALA A 208 -18.58 3.14 28.92
N ASP A 209 -18.49 2.30 29.94
CA ASP A 209 -19.66 1.83 30.68
C ASP A 209 -20.07 2.85 31.76
N GLY A 210 -21.27 3.42 31.61
CA GLY A 210 -21.80 4.46 32.50
C GLY A 210 -22.38 3.94 33.81
N LEU A 211 -21.73 2.98 34.49
CA LEU A 211 -22.26 2.40 35.74
C LEU A 211 -22.14 3.33 36.97
N GLY A 212 -21.60 4.54 36.81
CA GLY A 212 -21.37 5.52 37.88
C GLY A 212 -22.22 6.79 37.82
N THR A 213 -22.07 7.65 38.84
CA THR A 213 -22.72 8.96 38.98
C THR A 213 -22.09 10.06 38.10
N ALA A 214 -21.25 9.70 37.12
CA ALA A 214 -20.57 10.66 36.25
C ALA A 214 -21.51 11.20 35.16
N ASP A 215 -21.47 12.50 34.92
CA ASP A 215 -22.32 13.19 33.95
C ASP A 215 -21.82 13.09 32.49
N ILE A 216 -20.59 12.59 32.23
CA ILE A 216 -19.99 12.45 30.88
C ILE A 216 -19.22 11.12 30.77
N THR A 217 -19.60 10.28 29.81
CA THR A 217 -18.90 9.06 29.37
C THR A 217 -18.38 9.29 27.94
N VAL A 218 -17.13 8.92 27.66
CA VAL A 218 -16.53 9.06 26.31
C VAL A 218 -15.90 7.75 25.89
N GLY A 219 -16.27 7.22 24.73
CA GLY A 219 -15.55 6.09 24.13
C GLY A 219 -14.08 6.40 23.90
N GLY A 220 -13.25 5.36 23.88
CA GLY A 220 -11.85 5.45 23.49
C GLY A 220 -11.67 5.67 21.99
N ASP A 221 -10.55 6.25 21.59
CA ASP A 221 -10.26 6.52 20.18
C ASP A 221 -9.73 5.25 19.49
N GLY A 222 -10.19 5.00 18.25
CA GLY A 222 -9.61 3.96 17.39
C GLY A 222 -8.24 4.38 16.88
N GLY A 223 -7.32 3.43 16.70
CA GLY A 223 -5.96 3.77 16.32
C GLY A 223 -5.84 4.28 14.87
N ILE A 224 -4.93 5.22 14.63
CA ILE A 224 -4.71 5.90 13.35
C ILE A 224 -3.55 5.24 12.58
N GLY A 225 -3.63 5.17 11.24
CA GLY A 225 -2.56 4.63 10.42
C GLY A 225 -2.54 3.10 10.43
N GLY A 226 -3.57 2.47 9.87
CA GLY A 226 -3.69 1.00 9.84
C GLY A 226 -2.44 0.32 9.31
N GLY A 227 -1.92 0.83 8.19
CA GLY A 227 -0.62 0.45 7.66
C GLY A 227 0.52 1.23 8.33
N ILE A 228 0.50 2.55 8.13
CA ILE A 228 1.57 3.46 8.56
C ILE A 228 0.96 4.66 9.28
N TYR A 229 1.43 4.92 10.50
CA TYR A 229 1.36 6.23 11.11
C TYR A 229 2.70 6.93 10.91
N ASN A 230 2.68 8.16 10.42
CA ASN A 230 3.87 8.99 10.22
C ASN A 230 3.77 10.33 10.96
N GLY A 231 4.58 10.48 12.00
CA GLY A 231 4.84 11.74 12.70
C GLY A 231 6.13 12.44 12.24
N GLY A 232 7.00 11.75 11.50
CA GLY A 232 8.30 12.24 11.00
C GLY A 232 8.38 12.35 9.46
N SER A 233 9.53 12.08 8.84
CA SER A 233 9.62 12.09 7.37
C SER A 233 9.25 10.73 6.76
N LEU A 234 8.55 10.74 5.62
CA LEU A 234 8.13 9.53 4.92
C LEU A 234 8.37 9.65 3.42
N SER A 235 9.19 8.75 2.89
CA SER A 235 9.44 8.57 1.47
C SER A 235 9.06 7.15 1.05
N ILE A 236 8.22 7.02 0.03
CA ILE A 236 7.74 5.74 -0.47
C ILE A 236 7.98 5.67 -1.96
N SER A 237 8.67 4.62 -2.40
CA SER A 237 8.91 4.37 -3.83
C SER A 237 8.67 2.90 -4.18
N GLN A 238 8.03 2.67 -5.31
CA GLN A 238 7.85 1.33 -5.90
C GLN A 238 7.18 0.31 -4.96
N SER A 239 6.35 0.79 -4.03
CA SER A 239 5.87 0.00 -2.90
C SER A 239 4.36 -0.29 -2.99
N THR A 240 3.86 -1.18 -2.13
CA THR A 240 2.42 -1.46 -2.03
C THR A 240 1.95 -1.29 -0.59
N ILE A 241 0.95 -0.43 -0.39
CA ILE A 241 0.26 -0.27 0.90
C ILE A 241 -1.18 -0.72 0.67
N SER A 242 -1.53 -1.93 1.10
CA SER A 242 -2.86 -2.46 0.80
C SER A 242 -3.49 -3.28 1.90
N ASP A 243 -4.82 -3.31 1.91
CA ASP A 243 -5.59 -4.17 2.81
C ASP A 243 -5.31 -3.89 4.30
N ASN A 244 -4.86 -2.68 4.64
CA ASN A 244 -4.65 -2.26 6.02
C ASN A 244 -5.92 -1.61 6.57
N THR A 245 -6.15 -1.76 7.87
CA THR A 245 -7.39 -1.30 8.51
C THR A 245 -7.08 -0.46 9.75
N CYS A 246 -7.80 0.63 9.96
CA CYS A 246 -7.83 1.27 11.25
C CYS A 246 -8.89 0.63 12.16
N GLY A 247 -8.63 0.56 13.45
CA GLY A 247 -9.60 0.08 14.44
C GLY A 247 -10.74 1.06 14.68
N ASP A 248 -11.82 0.51 15.24
CA ASP A 248 -13.08 1.21 15.47
C ASP A 248 -12.99 2.13 16.70
N ALA A 249 -13.87 3.13 16.78
CA ALA A 249 -14.00 3.91 18.01
C ALA A 249 -14.80 3.15 19.07
N GLY A 250 -14.53 3.45 20.34
CA GLY A 250 -15.31 2.99 21.47
C GLY A 250 -16.68 3.67 21.58
N ASP A 251 -17.65 2.96 22.15
CA ASP A 251 -19.02 3.40 22.41
C ASP A 251 -19.16 4.15 23.75
N SER A 252 -20.26 4.89 23.89
CA SER A 252 -20.73 5.48 25.15
C SER A 252 -22.09 4.87 25.52
N ILE A 253 -22.09 3.80 26.33
CA ILE A 253 -23.25 2.89 26.42
C ILE A 253 -24.44 3.45 27.23
N ASN A 254 -24.38 4.65 27.83
CA ASN A 254 -25.46 5.16 28.71
C ASN A 254 -25.60 6.69 28.78
N GLY A 255 -25.30 7.44 27.70
CA GLY A 255 -25.44 8.90 27.68
C GLY A 255 -26.84 9.37 28.09
N ARG A 256 -27.00 9.87 29.33
CA ARG A 256 -28.26 10.44 29.84
C ARG A 256 -28.53 11.83 29.25
N GLY A 257 -28.63 11.91 27.93
CA GLY A 257 -29.26 13.04 27.24
C GLY A 257 -28.51 14.38 27.30
N LEU A 258 -27.19 14.38 27.39
CA LEU A 258 -26.35 15.57 27.18
C LEU A 258 -25.18 15.23 26.26
N GLY A 259 -25.34 15.42 24.94
CA GLY A 259 -24.25 15.45 23.95
C GLY A 259 -23.27 14.28 24.04
N ASP A 260 -23.69 13.12 23.54
CA ASP A 260 -22.97 11.86 23.57
C ASP A 260 -21.57 12.01 22.94
N ALA A 261 -20.53 12.02 23.77
CA ALA A 261 -19.15 12.09 23.32
C ALA A 261 -18.68 10.68 22.97
N PHE A 262 -18.32 10.45 21.71
CA PHE A 262 -17.74 9.21 21.21
C PHE A 262 -16.22 9.35 21.11
N GLY A 263 -15.51 8.23 21.07
CA GLY A 263 -14.11 8.26 20.63
C GLY A 263 -14.02 8.62 19.15
N GLU A 264 -12.88 9.17 18.73
CA GLU A 264 -12.63 9.43 17.32
C GLU A 264 -12.25 8.12 16.59
N THR A 265 -12.74 7.93 15.36
CA THR A 265 -12.25 6.81 14.52
C THR A 265 -10.85 7.02 14.00
N GLY A 266 -10.15 5.91 13.76
CA GLY A 266 -8.84 5.95 13.11
C GLY A 266 -8.89 6.44 11.66
N TRP A 267 -8.00 7.39 11.34
CA TRP A 267 -7.80 7.94 9.98
C TRP A 267 -6.65 7.22 9.27
N GLY A 268 -6.57 7.35 7.94
CA GLY A 268 -5.41 6.85 7.22
C GLY A 268 -5.31 5.33 7.25
N GLY A 269 -6.32 4.61 6.75
CA GLY A 269 -6.34 3.14 6.72
C GLY A 269 -5.04 2.57 6.17
N GLY A 270 -4.55 3.14 5.06
CA GLY A 270 -3.22 2.87 4.53
C GLY A 270 -2.16 3.69 5.24
N ILE A 271 -2.22 5.01 5.08
CA ILE A 271 -1.22 5.96 5.57
C ILE A 271 -1.92 7.12 6.28
N ALA A 272 -1.44 7.45 7.48
CA ALA A 272 -1.79 8.67 8.18
C ALA A 272 -0.53 9.51 8.40
N ASN A 273 -0.50 10.72 7.84
CA ASN A 273 0.66 11.60 7.82
C ASN A 273 0.35 12.88 8.62
N PHE A 274 0.87 12.95 9.84
CA PHE A 274 0.62 13.99 10.86
C PHE A 274 1.92 14.71 11.22
N ILE A 275 2.46 15.45 10.27
CA ILE A 275 3.73 16.17 10.42
C ILE A 275 3.49 17.64 10.22
N SER A 276 4.21 18.55 10.88
CA SER A 276 4.05 20.00 10.64
C SER A 276 5.13 20.63 9.76
N ASN A 277 6.28 19.95 9.59
CA ASN A 277 7.48 20.59 9.05
C ASN A 277 8.27 19.76 8.02
N GLN A 278 7.82 18.56 7.64
CA GLN A 278 8.51 17.68 6.69
C GLN A 278 7.59 17.30 5.52
N ALA A 279 8.19 16.93 4.39
CA ALA A 279 7.44 16.56 3.19
C ALA A 279 7.08 15.06 3.19
N LEU A 280 5.88 14.74 2.71
CA LEU A 280 5.50 13.39 2.31
C LEU A 280 5.80 13.21 0.81
N VAL A 281 6.56 12.17 0.44
CA VAL A 281 6.85 11.85 -0.96
C VAL A 281 6.44 10.42 -1.27
N ILE A 282 5.60 10.25 -2.30
CA ILE A 282 5.14 8.93 -2.75
C ILE A 282 5.29 8.83 -4.27
N GLU A 283 6.03 7.83 -4.72
CA GLU A 283 6.36 7.62 -6.12
C GLU A 283 6.13 6.16 -6.55
N ASP A 284 5.61 5.95 -7.76
CA ASP A 284 5.51 4.64 -8.41
C ASP A 284 4.82 3.55 -7.56
N THR A 285 3.86 3.94 -6.73
CA THR A 285 3.34 3.15 -5.61
C THR A 285 1.85 2.85 -5.79
N THR A 286 1.40 1.72 -5.22
CA THR A 286 -0.03 1.38 -5.12
C THR A 286 -0.51 1.50 -3.68
N ILE A 287 -1.64 2.22 -3.49
CA ILE A 287 -2.33 2.34 -2.21
C ILE A 287 -3.77 1.87 -2.41
N ALA A 288 -4.09 0.66 -1.96
CA ALA A 288 -5.37 0.06 -2.34
C ALA A 288 -6.05 -0.76 -1.26
N ARG A 289 -7.39 -0.83 -1.30
CA ARG A 289 -8.19 -1.68 -0.40
C ARG A 289 -7.96 -1.41 1.09
N ASN A 290 -7.45 -0.24 1.44
CA ASN A 290 -7.28 0.14 2.84
C ASN A 290 -8.61 0.66 3.39
N ARG A 291 -8.79 0.55 4.71
CA ARG A 291 -10.05 0.83 5.38
C ARG A 291 -9.82 1.65 6.64
N THR A 292 -10.64 2.67 6.87
CA THR A 292 -10.66 3.34 8.18
C THR A 292 -11.45 2.52 9.21
N GLY A 293 -11.41 2.95 10.47
CA GLY A 293 -12.32 2.45 11.50
C GLY A 293 -13.76 2.83 11.19
N THR A 294 -14.69 2.13 11.83
CA THR A 294 -16.10 2.50 11.94
C THR A 294 -16.35 3.23 13.25
N LEU A 295 -17.19 4.26 13.19
CA LEU A 295 -17.83 4.79 14.38
C LEU A 295 -19.03 3.92 14.75
N LYS A 296 -19.33 3.86 16.05
CA LYS A 296 -20.66 3.56 16.56
C LYS A 296 -21.39 4.91 16.76
N GLY A 297 -22.45 5.22 15.99
CA GLY A 297 -23.23 6.47 16.11
C GLY A 297 -23.26 7.39 14.86
N ASP A 298 -23.76 8.62 15.03
CA ASP A 298 -24.08 9.61 13.97
C ASP A 298 -23.00 10.71 13.72
N PHE A 299 -21.75 10.54 14.18
CA PHE A 299 -20.70 11.59 14.14
C PHE A 299 -19.54 11.29 13.15
N ASP A 300 -18.49 12.13 13.12
CA ASP A 300 -17.42 12.20 12.09
C ASP A 300 -16.68 10.87 11.82
N GLY A 301 -16.98 10.23 10.70
CA GLY A 301 -16.28 9.00 10.28
C GLY A 301 -14.81 9.24 9.90
N GLY A 302 -13.99 8.18 9.98
CA GLY A 302 -12.54 8.29 9.78
C GLY A 302 -12.17 8.73 8.37
N ARG A 303 -11.19 9.63 8.24
CA ARG A 303 -10.85 10.28 6.97
C ARG A 303 -9.73 9.55 6.23
N GLY A 304 -9.67 9.74 4.91
CA GLY A 304 -8.49 9.34 4.13
C GLY A 304 -8.21 7.82 4.18
N ALA A 305 -9.17 6.97 3.77
CA ALA A 305 -8.99 5.52 3.92
C ALA A 305 -7.72 5.01 3.23
N GLY A 306 -7.36 5.58 2.08
CA GLY A 306 -6.03 5.41 1.49
C GLY A 306 -4.99 6.22 2.25
N ILE A 307 -5.09 7.55 2.19
CA ILE A 307 -4.13 8.50 2.76
C ILE A 307 -4.86 9.62 3.50
N ALA A 308 -4.50 9.86 4.76
CA ALA A 308 -4.84 11.08 5.48
C ALA A 308 -3.58 11.97 5.61
N ILE A 309 -3.65 13.20 5.11
CA ILE A 309 -2.57 14.19 5.15
C ILE A 309 -3.07 15.37 5.99
N VAL A 310 -2.45 15.58 7.15
CA VAL A 310 -2.91 16.55 8.13
C VAL A 310 -1.74 17.39 8.61
N PHE A 311 -1.86 18.71 8.46
CA PHE A 311 -0.88 19.71 8.91
C PHE A 311 0.52 19.61 8.29
N ALA A 312 0.74 18.77 7.28
CA ALA A 312 2.03 18.61 6.61
C ALA A 312 2.48 19.88 5.90
N SER A 313 3.80 20.12 5.87
CA SER A 313 4.36 21.28 5.18
C SER A 313 4.23 21.16 3.67
N SER A 314 4.25 19.93 3.15
CA SER A 314 3.88 19.60 1.77
C SER A 314 3.70 18.10 1.56
N ALA A 315 2.96 17.72 0.53
CA ALA A 315 2.90 16.35 0.03
C ALA A 315 3.04 16.29 -1.50
N THR A 316 3.79 15.31 -2.00
CA THR A 316 3.97 15.07 -3.44
C THR A 316 3.69 13.61 -3.77
N LEU A 317 2.76 13.39 -4.70
CA LEU A 317 2.41 12.09 -5.23
C LEU A 317 2.67 12.07 -6.74
N THR A 318 3.50 11.15 -7.20
CA THR A 318 3.84 10.99 -8.62
C THR A 318 3.68 9.53 -9.06
N ASN A 319 2.98 9.29 -10.18
CA ASN A 319 2.78 7.92 -10.69
C ASN A 319 2.15 6.96 -9.66
N VAL A 320 1.22 7.45 -8.85
CA VAL A 320 0.58 6.65 -7.80
C VAL A 320 -0.78 6.15 -8.28
N THR A 321 -1.07 4.86 -8.06
CA THR A 321 -2.42 4.31 -8.18
C THR A 321 -3.06 4.18 -6.79
N ILE A 322 -4.18 4.88 -6.56
CA ILE A 322 -4.95 4.86 -5.32
C ILE A 322 -6.35 4.33 -5.62
N ALA A 323 -6.65 3.12 -5.17
CA ALA A 323 -7.88 2.46 -5.60
C ALA A 323 -8.56 1.59 -4.56
N ASP A 324 -9.88 1.53 -4.63
CA ASP A 324 -10.73 0.66 -3.80
C ASP A 324 -10.54 0.89 -2.27
N ASN A 325 -10.01 2.04 -1.83
CA ASN A 325 -9.94 2.38 -0.42
C ASN A 325 -11.32 2.80 0.09
N THR A 326 -11.67 2.38 1.31
CA THR A 326 -13.04 2.48 1.80
C THR A 326 -13.11 3.03 3.21
N GLN A 327 -13.85 4.13 3.38
CA GLN A 327 -14.40 4.50 4.68
C GLN A 327 -15.78 3.82 4.83
N PRO A 328 -15.93 2.87 5.76
CA PRO A 328 -17.21 2.24 6.07
C PRO A 328 -18.15 3.23 6.80
N GLY A 329 -19.47 2.98 6.73
CA GLY A 329 -20.50 3.81 7.37
C GLY A 329 -21.56 4.35 6.40
N THR A 330 -22.60 4.96 6.95
CA THR A 330 -23.75 5.53 6.21
C THR A 330 -24.08 6.98 6.57
N LEU A 331 -23.47 7.53 7.64
CA LEU A 331 -23.80 8.83 8.22
C LEU A 331 -22.52 9.51 8.73
N ALA A 332 -21.73 10.13 7.85
CA ALA A 332 -20.69 11.08 8.27
C ALA A 332 -21.04 12.47 7.70
N PRO A 333 -21.66 13.37 8.48
CA PRO A 333 -21.92 14.74 8.02
C PRO A 333 -20.64 15.57 7.85
N VAL A 334 -19.51 15.09 8.39
CA VAL A 334 -18.20 15.76 8.35
C VAL A 334 -17.09 14.70 8.29
N GLY A 335 -16.16 14.83 7.35
CA GLY A 335 -15.07 13.88 7.08
C GLY A 335 -15.22 13.13 5.75
N GLY A 336 -14.19 13.17 4.92
CA GLY A 336 -14.21 12.68 3.54
C GLY A 336 -12.87 12.13 3.03
N GLY A 337 -12.77 11.98 1.70
CA GLY A 337 -11.52 11.60 1.04
C GLY A 337 -11.24 10.11 1.01
N GLY A 338 -12.19 9.28 0.57
CA GLY A 338 -12.04 7.81 0.58
C GLY A 338 -10.69 7.33 0.02
N GLY A 339 -10.19 7.99 -1.03
CA GLY A 339 -8.80 7.86 -1.48
C GLY A 339 -7.84 8.70 -0.64
N ILE A 340 -7.96 10.03 -0.72
CA ILE A 340 -7.08 10.99 -0.04
C ILE A 340 -7.91 12.04 0.71
N SER A 341 -7.58 12.29 1.97
CA SER A 341 -8.02 13.49 2.71
C SER A 341 -6.83 14.41 2.94
N VAL A 342 -6.96 15.69 2.57
CA VAL A 342 -5.95 16.73 2.78
C VAL A 342 -6.51 17.83 3.67
N PHE A 343 -5.83 18.13 4.78
CA PHE A 343 -6.22 19.18 5.72
C PHE A 343 -5.10 20.21 5.89
N SER A 344 -5.34 21.42 5.36
CA SER A 344 -4.40 22.55 5.42
C SER A 344 -2.96 22.19 5.02
N THR A 345 -2.80 21.53 3.87
CA THR A 345 -1.50 21.12 3.32
C THR A 345 -1.43 21.32 1.81
N ALA A 346 -0.37 21.95 1.32
CA ALA A 346 -0.03 22.06 -0.08
C ALA A 346 0.33 20.69 -0.63
N THR A 347 -0.46 20.20 -1.58
CA THR A 347 -0.32 18.84 -2.11
C THR A 347 -0.25 18.87 -3.63
N GLN A 348 0.83 18.35 -4.19
CA GLN A 348 0.99 18.16 -5.63
C GLN A 348 0.69 16.70 -6.00
N ILE A 349 -0.25 16.49 -6.91
CA ILE A 349 -0.64 15.16 -7.38
C ILE A 349 -0.44 15.14 -8.89
N THR A 350 0.60 14.44 -9.33
CA THR A 350 1.05 14.44 -10.72
C THR A 350 0.98 13.03 -11.29
N ASN A 351 0.36 12.87 -12.45
CA ASN A 351 0.26 11.60 -13.13
C ASN A 351 -0.23 10.48 -12.22
N CYS A 352 -1.32 10.69 -11.49
CA CYS A 352 -1.89 9.68 -10.59
C CYS A 352 -3.20 9.09 -11.12
N THR A 353 -3.58 7.92 -10.63
CA THR A 353 -4.87 7.28 -10.92
C THR A 353 -5.62 7.01 -9.62
N ILE A 354 -6.71 7.73 -9.38
CA ILE A 354 -7.50 7.70 -8.14
C ILE A 354 -8.92 7.25 -8.46
N VAL A 355 -9.22 5.96 -8.25
CA VAL A 355 -10.43 5.32 -8.81
C VAL A 355 -11.05 4.30 -7.85
N GLY A 356 -12.38 4.24 -7.81
CA GLY A 356 -13.10 3.21 -7.05
C GLY A 356 -13.03 3.38 -5.53
N ASN A 357 -12.51 4.51 -5.04
CA ASN A 357 -12.50 4.79 -3.62
C ASN A 357 -13.91 5.18 -3.14
N ARG A 358 -14.26 4.79 -1.93
CA ARG A 358 -15.60 4.94 -1.38
C ARG A 358 -15.57 5.57 -0.01
N VAL A 359 -16.45 6.53 0.22
CA VAL A 359 -16.52 7.27 1.47
C VAL A 359 -17.96 7.47 1.94
N ALA A 360 -18.17 7.59 3.25
CA ALA A 360 -19.48 7.89 3.85
C ALA A 360 -19.70 9.41 4.10
N GLY A 361 -18.88 10.26 3.48
CA GLY A 361 -18.92 11.72 3.54
C GLY A 361 -18.56 12.32 2.17
N ASN A 362 -17.80 13.41 2.11
CA ASN A 362 -17.52 14.10 0.84
C ASN A 362 -16.25 13.60 0.15
N GLY A 363 -16.12 13.85 -1.15
CA GLY A 363 -14.87 13.61 -1.88
C GLY A 363 -14.45 12.14 -1.87
N GLY A 364 -15.23 11.26 -2.50
CA GLY A 364 -14.90 9.83 -2.55
C GLY A 364 -13.48 9.53 -3.03
N GLY A 365 -13.01 10.29 -4.03
CA GLY A 365 -11.61 10.28 -4.46
C GLY A 365 -10.73 11.11 -3.53
N ILE A 366 -10.88 12.44 -3.60
CA ILE A 366 -10.10 13.41 -2.80
C ILE A 366 -11.03 14.39 -2.09
N GLU A 367 -10.77 14.60 -0.80
CA GLU A 367 -11.29 15.74 -0.05
C GLU A 367 -10.15 16.70 0.28
N HIS A 368 -10.35 17.99 0.03
CA HIS A 368 -9.48 19.06 0.50
C HIS A 368 -10.26 19.99 1.44
N VAL A 369 -9.77 20.12 2.67
CA VAL A 369 -10.35 20.97 3.71
C VAL A 369 -9.32 22.01 4.14
N GLY A 370 -9.62 23.28 3.86
CA GLY A 370 -8.74 24.42 4.14
C GLY A 370 -8.74 25.42 2.98
N THR A 371 -8.39 26.69 3.25
CA THR A 371 -8.38 27.77 2.24
C THR A 371 -7.03 28.46 2.09
N GLU A 372 -6.03 28.10 2.89
CA GLU A 372 -4.71 28.76 2.89
C GLU A 372 -3.67 28.04 2.01
N GLU A 373 -3.85 26.74 1.77
CA GLU A 373 -2.95 25.92 0.96
C GLU A 373 -3.72 25.21 -0.16
N THR A 374 -3.04 24.80 -1.24
CA THR A 374 -3.69 24.33 -2.47
C THR A 374 -3.36 22.87 -2.76
N VAL A 375 -4.37 22.10 -3.17
CA VAL A 375 -4.18 20.79 -3.81
C VAL A 375 -4.13 21.00 -5.32
N THR A 376 -2.97 20.75 -5.93
CA THR A 376 -2.76 20.88 -7.37
C THR A 376 -2.82 19.51 -8.04
N LEU A 377 -3.71 19.37 -9.01
CA LEU A 377 -3.82 18.18 -9.84
C LEU A 377 -3.13 18.41 -11.18
N GLU A 378 -2.30 17.46 -11.60
CA GLU A 378 -1.60 17.50 -12.88
C GLU A 378 -1.64 16.15 -13.60
N ASN A 379 -2.14 16.13 -14.84
CA ASN A 379 -2.22 14.93 -15.67
C ASN A 379 -2.77 13.71 -14.92
N THR A 380 -3.75 13.92 -14.05
CA THR A 380 -4.23 12.93 -13.08
C THR A 380 -5.66 12.52 -13.38
N ILE A 381 -5.96 11.24 -13.15
CA ILE A 381 -7.31 10.68 -13.22
C ILE A 381 -7.90 10.63 -11.82
N VAL A 382 -9.03 11.29 -11.60
CA VAL A 382 -9.89 11.08 -10.43
C VAL A 382 -11.29 10.75 -10.95
N ALA A 383 -11.68 9.47 -10.94
CA ALA A 383 -12.92 9.04 -11.59
C ALA A 383 -13.51 7.77 -10.95
N GLY A 384 -14.84 7.66 -10.98
CA GLY A 384 -15.53 6.45 -10.54
C GLY A 384 -15.38 6.18 -9.04
N ASN A 385 -15.06 7.21 -8.27
CA ASN A 385 -15.14 7.17 -6.82
C ASN A 385 -16.60 7.43 -6.39
N SER A 386 -16.91 7.20 -5.12
CA SER A 386 -18.29 7.35 -4.66
C SER A 386 -18.40 7.84 -3.22
N THR A 387 -19.39 8.71 -3.00
CA THR A 387 -19.82 9.10 -1.67
C THR A 387 -21.12 8.38 -1.29
N GLN A 388 -21.35 8.20 0.00
CA GLN A 388 -22.59 7.61 0.55
C GLN A 388 -23.06 8.43 1.74
N GLY A 389 -24.37 8.72 1.81
CA GLY A 389 -24.98 9.52 2.88
C GLY A 389 -25.94 10.56 2.31
N GLU A 390 -26.94 10.97 3.09
CA GLU A 390 -28.02 11.85 2.61
C GLU A 390 -27.54 13.27 2.24
N VAL A 391 -26.43 13.73 2.81
CA VAL A 391 -25.85 15.07 2.60
C VAL A 391 -24.50 15.06 1.89
N ALA A 392 -24.00 13.89 1.51
CA ALA A 392 -22.69 13.73 0.91
C ALA A 392 -22.66 14.26 -0.54
N THR A 393 -21.58 14.96 -0.90
CA THR A 393 -21.40 15.53 -2.26
C THR A 393 -19.97 15.35 -2.76
N GLY A 394 -19.79 15.47 -4.08
CA GLY A 394 -18.52 15.34 -4.76
C GLY A 394 -17.98 13.92 -4.73
N ASN A 395 -18.44 13.10 -5.68
CA ASN A 395 -18.01 11.70 -5.76
C ASN A 395 -16.51 11.57 -5.95
N ASP A 396 -15.94 12.35 -6.86
CA ASP A 396 -14.52 12.29 -7.18
C ASP A 396 -13.72 13.32 -6.36
N LEU A 397 -14.22 14.55 -6.24
CA LEU A 397 -13.51 15.65 -5.58
C LEU A 397 -14.45 16.45 -4.66
N PHE A 398 -13.92 16.92 -3.53
CA PHE A 398 -14.57 17.94 -2.70
C PHE A 398 -13.57 18.97 -2.21
N GLY A 399 -13.92 20.25 -2.31
CA GLY A 399 -13.09 21.37 -1.87
C GLY A 399 -12.50 22.20 -3.02
N GLU A 400 -11.54 23.05 -2.71
CA GLU A 400 -10.87 23.92 -3.70
C GLU A 400 -9.58 23.26 -4.21
N PHE A 401 -9.40 23.26 -5.53
CA PHE A 401 -8.25 22.68 -6.20
C PHE A 401 -7.60 23.70 -7.13
N ALA A 402 -6.34 23.47 -7.48
CA ALA A 402 -5.73 24.07 -8.65
C ALA A 402 -5.49 23.01 -9.72
N GLU A 403 -5.55 23.43 -10.97
CA GLU A 403 -5.24 22.59 -12.11
C GLU A 403 -3.92 23.05 -12.75
N ALA A 404 -2.98 22.12 -12.86
CA ALA A 404 -1.83 22.21 -13.75
C ALA A 404 -2.02 21.16 -14.86
N GLY A 405 -1.69 21.47 -16.11
CA GLY A 405 -1.92 20.53 -17.23
C GLY A 405 -3.40 20.23 -17.50
N LEU A 406 -3.71 19.04 -18.03
CA LEU A 406 -5.08 18.58 -18.30
C LEU A 406 -5.38 17.33 -17.46
N ASN A 407 -6.39 17.41 -16.59
CA ASN A 407 -6.82 16.29 -15.76
C ASN A 407 -8.05 15.58 -16.32
N PHE A 408 -8.30 14.36 -15.85
CA PHE A 408 -9.55 13.63 -16.09
C PHE A 408 -10.32 13.50 -14.78
N ILE A 409 -11.41 14.25 -14.65
CA ILE A 409 -12.26 14.26 -13.46
C ILE A 409 -13.63 13.72 -13.85
N GLY A 410 -13.98 12.53 -13.37
CA GLY A 410 -15.23 11.84 -13.75
C GLY A 410 -16.48 12.66 -13.39
N ASP A 411 -16.49 13.19 -12.18
CA ASP A 411 -17.52 14.03 -11.58
C ASP A 411 -16.89 15.28 -10.93
N THR A 412 -17.23 16.46 -11.44
CA THR A 412 -16.68 17.74 -10.95
C THR A 412 -17.52 18.37 -9.84
N ASP A 413 -18.66 17.78 -9.48
CA ASP A 413 -19.52 18.33 -8.44
C ASP A 413 -18.78 18.41 -7.09
N GLY A 414 -19.04 19.44 -6.30
CA GLY A 414 -18.38 19.63 -5.00
C GLY A 414 -16.95 20.21 -5.06
N ALA A 415 -16.37 20.35 -6.25
CA ALA A 415 -15.05 20.94 -6.45
C ALA A 415 -15.09 22.35 -7.05
N THR A 416 -14.15 23.20 -6.63
CA THR A 416 -13.90 24.54 -7.22
C THR A 416 -12.44 24.67 -7.65
N GLY A 417 -12.14 25.72 -8.42
CA GLY A 417 -10.77 26.01 -8.89
C GLY A 417 -10.24 25.08 -9.99
N LEU A 418 -11.06 24.12 -10.42
CA LEU A 418 -10.83 23.34 -11.64
C LEU A 418 -10.90 24.23 -12.88
N GLY A 419 -10.04 23.97 -13.88
CA GLY A 419 -10.03 24.66 -15.15
C GLY A 419 -11.06 24.08 -16.12
N SER A 420 -10.65 23.14 -16.95
CA SER A 420 -11.52 22.49 -17.94
C SER A 420 -11.11 21.03 -18.13
N PRO A 421 -11.30 20.20 -17.09
CA PRO A 421 -10.87 18.81 -17.13
C PRO A 421 -11.67 18.02 -18.17
N LEU A 422 -11.09 16.91 -18.62
CA LEU A 422 -11.85 15.87 -19.30
C LEU A 422 -12.81 15.22 -18.30
N THR A 423 -14.00 14.83 -18.75
CA THR A 423 -15.03 14.22 -17.89
C THR A 423 -15.61 12.95 -18.52
N GLY A 424 -16.34 12.17 -17.71
CA GLY A 424 -17.01 10.93 -18.14
C GLY A 424 -16.27 9.66 -17.69
N ASP A 425 -16.27 8.62 -18.54
CA ASP A 425 -15.61 7.34 -18.24
C ASP A 425 -14.18 7.30 -18.80
N PRO A 426 -13.14 7.14 -17.95
CA PRO A 426 -11.74 7.06 -18.39
C PRO A 426 -11.42 5.74 -19.10
N LYS A 427 -12.33 4.75 -19.09
CA LYS A 427 -12.19 3.42 -19.71
C LYS A 427 -10.90 2.73 -19.29
N LEU A 428 -10.74 2.54 -17.98
CA LEU A 428 -9.61 1.81 -17.42
C LEU A 428 -9.90 0.30 -17.31
N GLY A 429 -8.85 -0.51 -17.37
CA GLY A 429 -8.89 -1.90 -16.94
C GLY A 429 -8.93 -2.02 -15.41
N PRO A 430 -9.19 -3.23 -14.87
CA PRO A 430 -9.21 -3.43 -13.42
C PRO A 430 -7.81 -3.25 -12.81
N LEU A 431 -7.77 -2.95 -11.52
CA LEU A 431 -6.55 -2.99 -10.71
C LEU A 431 -6.02 -4.43 -10.67
N ARG A 432 -4.77 -4.62 -11.12
CA ARG A 432 -4.07 -5.90 -11.15
C ARG A 432 -2.61 -5.69 -11.53
N ASP A 433 -1.81 -6.75 -11.44
CA ASP A 433 -0.52 -6.83 -12.11
C ASP A 433 -0.68 -6.63 -13.63
N ASN A 434 -0.20 -5.48 -14.11
CA ASN A 434 -0.13 -5.12 -15.52
C ASN A 434 1.33 -4.95 -15.99
N GLY A 435 2.28 -5.58 -15.29
CA GLY A 435 3.71 -5.31 -15.38
C GLY A 435 4.16 -4.25 -14.37
N GLY A 436 5.48 -4.12 -14.18
CA GLY A 436 6.08 -3.28 -13.16
C GLY A 436 6.19 -3.97 -11.80
N LEU A 437 6.42 -3.17 -10.74
CA LEU A 437 6.63 -3.65 -9.38
C LEU A 437 5.35 -3.63 -8.52
N THR A 438 4.32 -2.91 -8.96
CA THR A 438 3.09 -2.66 -8.20
C THR A 438 1.85 -2.83 -9.11
N GLU A 439 0.66 -3.00 -8.54
CA GLU A 439 -0.58 -3.15 -9.33
C GLU A 439 -0.97 -1.81 -9.97
N THR A 440 -1.54 -1.83 -11.18
CA THR A 440 -1.96 -0.59 -11.86
C THR A 440 -3.33 -0.76 -12.52
N MET A 441 -3.86 0.33 -13.07
CA MET A 441 -5.05 0.33 -13.92
C MET A 441 -4.72 0.88 -15.32
N ASN A 442 -4.48 -0.02 -16.29
CA ASN A 442 -4.14 0.39 -17.66
C ASN A 442 -5.34 1.01 -18.39
N PRO A 443 -5.14 2.12 -19.14
CA PRO A 443 -6.12 2.59 -20.12
C PRO A 443 -6.48 1.49 -21.13
N LEU A 444 -7.76 1.40 -21.45
CA LEU A 444 -8.26 0.52 -22.51
C LEU A 444 -8.20 1.25 -23.86
N ILE A 445 -8.17 0.48 -24.95
CA ILE A 445 -8.18 1.05 -26.29
C ILE A 445 -9.38 1.98 -26.53
N GLY A 446 -9.10 3.20 -27.00
CA GLY A 446 -10.11 4.24 -27.19
C GLY A 446 -10.54 4.93 -25.89
N SER A 447 -9.75 4.77 -24.83
CA SER A 447 -9.82 5.62 -23.65
C SER A 447 -9.55 7.09 -24.02
N PRO A 448 -10.28 8.04 -23.43
CA PRO A 448 -10.05 9.47 -23.61
C PRO A 448 -8.77 9.98 -22.93
N VAL A 449 -8.11 9.17 -22.10
CA VAL A 449 -6.89 9.59 -21.37
C VAL A 449 -5.60 9.29 -22.14
N ILE A 450 -5.70 8.59 -23.27
CA ILE A 450 -4.56 8.22 -24.11
C ILE A 450 -4.13 9.42 -24.95
N ASP A 451 -2.82 9.72 -24.97
CA ASP A 451 -2.18 10.84 -25.67
C ASP A 451 -2.86 12.20 -25.35
N ALA A 452 -3.40 12.34 -24.13
CA ALA A 452 -4.24 13.47 -23.74
C ALA A 452 -3.59 14.40 -22.71
N GLY A 453 -2.52 13.96 -22.03
CA GLY A 453 -1.86 14.76 -21.01
C GLY A 453 -1.00 15.87 -21.62
N ILE A 454 -0.69 16.87 -20.79
CA ILE A 454 0.11 18.02 -21.17
C ILE A 454 1.46 17.93 -20.47
N PRO A 455 2.58 17.74 -21.19
CA PRO A 455 3.90 17.77 -20.59
C PRO A 455 4.20 19.13 -19.92
N THR A 456 4.69 19.09 -18.68
CA THR A 456 5.13 20.26 -17.91
C THR A 456 6.53 20.03 -17.35
N GLY A 457 7.04 20.98 -16.54
CA GLY A 457 8.29 20.80 -15.80
C GLY A 457 8.27 19.66 -14.76
N ASN A 458 7.08 19.21 -14.34
CA ASN A 458 6.90 18.15 -13.35
C ASN A 458 6.67 16.77 -13.97
N THR A 459 6.63 16.65 -15.30
CA THR A 459 6.35 15.37 -15.96
C THR A 459 7.48 14.36 -15.72
N PRO A 460 7.19 13.20 -15.10
CA PRO A 460 8.20 12.19 -14.84
C PRO A 460 8.68 11.52 -16.14
N ALA A 461 9.93 11.06 -16.16
CA ALA A 461 10.52 10.41 -17.33
C ALA A 461 9.96 8.99 -17.59
N THR A 462 9.36 8.38 -16.56
CA THR A 462 8.75 7.06 -16.63
C THR A 462 7.37 7.07 -15.99
N ASP A 463 6.57 6.06 -16.29
CA ASP A 463 5.30 5.78 -15.62
C ASP A 463 5.50 4.88 -14.38
N GLN A 464 4.42 4.56 -13.66
CA GLN A 464 4.46 3.75 -12.42
C GLN A 464 5.16 2.39 -12.59
N ARG A 465 5.21 1.84 -13.81
CA ARG A 465 5.83 0.53 -14.09
C ARG A 465 7.30 0.66 -14.44
N GLY A 466 7.82 1.88 -14.53
CA GLY A 466 9.16 2.19 -15.01
C GLY A 466 9.28 2.24 -16.53
N GLU A 467 8.15 2.29 -17.26
CA GLU A 467 8.17 2.42 -18.71
C GLU A 467 8.28 3.88 -19.14
N ALA A 468 8.86 4.16 -20.30
CA ALA A 468 9.13 5.53 -20.75
C ALA A 468 7.84 6.37 -20.94
N ARG A 469 7.90 7.65 -20.55
CA ARG A 469 6.85 8.66 -20.72
C ARG A 469 7.38 9.84 -21.56
N PRO A 470 6.72 10.24 -22.66
CA PRO A 470 5.57 9.58 -23.30
C PRO A 470 5.93 8.24 -23.94
N PHE A 471 4.92 7.37 -24.11
CA PHE A 471 5.01 6.24 -25.02
C PHE A 471 4.08 6.44 -26.23
N GLY A 472 4.63 6.96 -27.33
CA GLY A 472 3.84 7.26 -28.52
C GLY A 472 4.01 8.71 -28.93
N ASP A 473 2.89 9.39 -29.18
CA ASP A 473 2.89 10.76 -29.68
C ASP A 473 2.87 11.78 -28.52
N GLU A 474 2.07 11.54 -27.47
CA GLU A 474 1.98 12.40 -26.28
C GLU A 474 1.95 11.58 -24.98
N ILE A 475 1.95 12.25 -23.83
CA ILE A 475 1.81 11.56 -22.53
C ILE A 475 0.35 11.21 -22.26
N ASP A 476 0.12 10.10 -21.57
CA ASP A 476 -1.20 9.74 -21.07
C ASP A 476 -1.51 10.45 -19.74
N ILE A 477 -2.78 10.81 -19.54
CA ILE A 477 -3.28 11.23 -18.22
C ILE A 477 -3.36 9.97 -17.34
N GLY A 478 -2.85 10.05 -16.11
CA GLY A 478 -2.85 8.96 -15.13
C GLY A 478 -1.46 8.39 -14.83
N ALA A 479 -1.43 7.38 -13.97
CA ALA A 479 -0.20 6.74 -13.46
C ALA A 479 0.57 5.90 -14.49
N VAL A 480 -0.07 5.53 -15.60
CA VAL A 480 0.50 4.62 -16.59
C VAL A 480 0.27 5.08 -18.02
N GLU A 481 1.25 4.81 -18.87
CA GLU A 481 1.15 5.01 -20.33
C GLU A 481 0.43 3.84 -21.00
N TYR A 482 -0.31 4.10 -22.07
CA TYR A 482 -0.97 3.07 -22.84
C TYR A 482 0.01 2.44 -23.83
N PHE A 483 0.34 1.18 -23.56
CA PHE A 483 1.06 0.36 -24.53
C PHE A 483 0.06 -0.32 -25.46
N PRO A 484 0.00 0.02 -26.76
CA PRO A 484 -0.66 -0.82 -27.75
C PRO A 484 0.00 -2.20 -27.72
N SER A 485 -0.62 -3.13 -27.00
CA SER A 485 -0.10 -4.49 -26.90
C SER A 485 0.09 -5.05 -28.32
N PRO A 486 1.25 -5.68 -28.63
CA PRO A 486 1.49 -6.21 -29.96
C PRO A 486 0.33 -7.11 -30.35
N ALA A 487 -0.24 -6.88 -31.54
CA ALA A 487 -1.44 -7.59 -32.00
C ALA A 487 -1.29 -9.09 -31.74
N PRO A 488 -2.24 -9.73 -31.02
CA PRO A 488 -2.03 -11.09 -30.57
C PRO A 488 -1.82 -12.05 -31.75
N LYS A 489 -0.79 -12.89 -31.65
CA LYS A 489 -0.37 -13.84 -32.70
C LYS A 489 -0.55 -15.28 -32.23
N ILE A 490 -1.21 -16.10 -33.04
CA ILE A 490 -1.32 -17.55 -32.79
C ILE A 490 -0.03 -18.24 -33.23
N ILE A 491 0.70 -18.81 -32.27
CA ILE A 491 1.87 -19.66 -32.49
C ILE A 491 1.45 -21.13 -32.39
N ALA A 492 1.30 -21.78 -33.55
CA ALA A 492 1.11 -23.23 -33.59
C ALA A 492 2.47 -23.93 -33.83
N PRO A 493 2.92 -24.84 -32.95
CA PRO A 493 4.18 -25.56 -33.07
C PRO A 493 4.24 -26.41 -34.34
N ARG A 494 5.47 -26.74 -34.76
CA ARG A 494 5.71 -27.56 -35.95
C ARG A 494 5.26 -29.02 -35.79
N LYS A 495 5.36 -29.61 -34.59
CA LYS A 495 5.06 -31.03 -34.32
C LYS A 495 3.62 -31.25 -33.80
N VAL A 496 2.96 -32.28 -34.33
CA VAL A 496 1.63 -32.76 -33.91
C VAL A 496 1.77 -34.21 -33.47
N THR A 497 1.32 -34.54 -32.25
CA THR A 497 1.42 -35.90 -31.70
C THR A 497 0.12 -36.66 -31.95
N PHE A 498 0.21 -37.86 -32.52
CA PHE A 498 -0.94 -38.73 -32.80
C PHE A 498 -0.99 -39.93 -31.85
N ARG A 499 -2.21 -40.35 -31.50
CA ARG A 499 -2.49 -41.64 -30.85
C ARG A 499 -3.82 -42.19 -31.40
N GLY A 500 -3.74 -43.13 -32.35
CA GLY A 500 -4.91 -43.71 -33.02
C GLY A 500 -5.74 -42.68 -33.81
N LYS A 501 -7.02 -42.51 -33.45
CA LYS A 501 -7.96 -41.53 -34.03
C LYS A 501 -7.95 -40.17 -33.31
N ARG A 502 -6.89 -39.88 -32.54
CA ARG A 502 -6.70 -38.64 -31.76
C ARG A 502 -5.38 -37.95 -32.12
N ALA A 503 -5.38 -36.63 -32.10
CA ALA A 503 -4.18 -35.80 -32.22
C ALA A 503 -4.15 -34.72 -31.14
N LYS A 504 -2.96 -34.35 -30.67
CA LYS A 504 -2.71 -33.23 -29.75
C LYS A 504 -1.82 -32.22 -30.44
N ILE A 505 -2.24 -30.95 -30.38
CA ILE A 505 -1.49 -29.81 -30.89
C ILE A 505 -1.24 -28.90 -29.69
N GLY A 506 0.02 -28.66 -29.34
CA GLY A 506 0.35 -27.53 -28.45
C GLY A 506 0.08 -26.23 -29.21
N MET A 507 -0.07 -25.11 -28.53
CA MET A 507 -0.22 -23.80 -29.16
C MET A 507 0.06 -22.74 -28.12
N SER A 508 0.66 -21.63 -28.53
CA SER A 508 0.78 -20.44 -27.70
C SER A 508 0.12 -19.27 -28.41
N VAL A 509 -0.37 -18.30 -27.65
CA VAL A 509 -0.68 -16.98 -28.17
C VAL A 509 0.34 -16.02 -27.56
N THR A 510 0.87 -15.10 -28.37
CA THR A 510 1.80 -14.05 -27.92
C THR A 510 1.18 -12.68 -28.20
N GLY A 511 1.61 -11.64 -27.47
CA GLY A 511 0.95 -10.32 -27.49
C GLY A 511 -0.25 -10.28 -26.52
N GLY A 512 -0.99 -9.17 -26.49
CA GLY A 512 -2.08 -8.96 -25.52
C GLY A 512 -3.16 -10.03 -25.61
N THR A 513 -3.26 -10.89 -24.61
CA THR A 513 -4.21 -12.02 -24.58
C THR A 513 -5.48 -11.78 -23.78
N ASP A 514 -5.61 -10.61 -23.15
CA ASP A 514 -6.73 -10.29 -22.28
C ASP A 514 -8.07 -10.26 -23.01
N GLY A 515 -9.06 -10.97 -22.44
CA GLY A 515 -10.39 -11.10 -23.02
C GLY A 515 -10.47 -11.91 -24.32
N LEU A 516 -9.37 -12.58 -24.74
CA LEU A 516 -9.30 -13.34 -25.99
C LEU A 516 -9.84 -14.77 -25.82
N LEU A 517 -10.98 -15.06 -26.45
CA LEU A 517 -11.54 -16.41 -26.54
C LEU A 517 -10.99 -17.17 -27.75
N LEU A 518 -10.43 -18.35 -27.50
CA LEU A 518 -9.95 -19.25 -28.55
C LEU A 518 -11.00 -20.28 -28.94
N ARG A 519 -11.33 -20.30 -30.23
CA ARG A 519 -12.24 -21.27 -30.85
C ARG A 519 -11.49 -22.13 -31.87
N VAL A 520 -11.90 -23.39 -32.00
CA VAL A 520 -11.29 -24.33 -32.95
C VAL A 520 -12.33 -25.07 -33.75
N LYS A 521 -12.07 -25.26 -35.05
CA LYS A 521 -12.91 -26.02 -35.96
C LYS A 521 -12.05 -27.00 -36.78
N ALA A 522 -12.37 -28.28 -36.71
CA ALA A 522 -11.75 -29.29 -37.56
C ALA A 522 -12.62 -29.57 -38.80
N THR A 523 -11.99 -29.96 -39.92
CA THR A 523 -12.72 -30.37 -41.13
C THR A 523 -13.21 -31.82 -41.05
N GLY A 524 -14.28 -32.13 -41.79
CA GLY A 524 -14.87 -33.47 -41.85
C GLY A 524 -15.59 -33.86 -40.56
N ARG A 525 -15.53 -35.15 -40.18
CA ARG A 525 -16.18 -35.70 -38.97
C ARG A 525 -15.34 -35.54 -37.69
N ALA A 526 -14.15 -34.93 -37.79
CA ALA A 526 -13.29 -34.71 -36.63
C ALA A 526 -13.85 -33.60 -35.74
N LYS A 527 -13.65 -33.76 -34.43
CA LYS A 527 -14.03 -32.76 -33.41
C LYS A 527 -12.78 -32.21 -32.76
N ALA A 528 -12.64 -30.90 -32.68
CA ALA A 528 -11.54 -30.22 -31.99
C ALA A 528 -12.06 -29.46 -30.77
N LYS A 529 -11.28 -29.44 -29.68
CA LYS A 529 -11.56 -28.62 -28.49
C LYS A 529 -10.24 -28.07 -27.93
N VAL A 530 -10.25 -26.81 -27.48
CA VAL A 530 -9.15 -26.18 -26.74
C VAL A 530 -9.22 -26.62 -25.27
N ARG A 531 -8.07 -26.85 -24.63
CA ARG A 531 -7.95 -27.14 -23.21
C ARG A 531 -6.77 -26.39 -22.59
N GLY A 532 -6.91 -26.00 -21.33
CA GLY A 532 -5.91 -25.26 -20.56
C GLY A 532 -5.84 -23.78 -20.94
N GLY A 533 -4.99 -23.04 -20.23
CA GLY A 533 -4.57 -21.68 -20.59
C GLY A 533 -3.37 -21.69 -21.55
N ASN A 534 -2.80 -20.53 -21.83
CA ASN A 534 -1.59 -20.36 -22.64
C ASN A 534 -0.37 -20.99 -21.93
N PRO A 535 0.37 -21.97 -22.49
CA PRO A 535 0.20 -22.58 -23.81
C PRO A 535 -0.96 -23.58 -23.88
N TYR A 536 -1.89 -23.29 -24.81
CA TYR A 536 -3.10 -24.05 -25.06
C TYR A 536 -2.83 -25.45 -25.64
N LYS A 537 -3.72 -26.38 -25.33
CA LYS A 537 -3.72 -27.74 -25.90
C LYS A 537 -4.98 -27.97 -26.74
N ILE A 538 -4.83 -28.13 -28.06
CA ILE A 538 -5.94 -28.52 -28.94
C ILE A 538 -5.99 -30.04 -29.03
N ILE A 539 -7.12 -30.62 -28.63
CA ILE A 539 -7.39 -32.04 -28.74
C ILE A 539 -8.33 -32.28 -29.91
N VAL A 540 -7.85 -33.01 -30.93
CA VAL A 540 -8.64 -33.44 -32.07
C VAL A 540 -9.01 -34.91 -31.89
N LYS A 541 -10.30 -35.24 -31.98
CA LYS A 541 -10.85 -36.60 -31.91
C LYS A 541 -11.62 -36.95 -33.19
N LYS A 542 -11.98 -38.23 -33.37
CA LYS A 542 -12.76 -38.75 -34.51
C LYS A 542 -12.10 -38.48 -35.87
N ILE A 543 -10.78 -38.56 -35.93
CA ILE A 543 -10.00 -38.40 -37.17
C ILE A 543 -10.27 -39.62 -38.07
N SER A 544 -11.01 -39.41 -39.17
CA SER A 544 -11.33 -40.46 -40.15
C SER A 544 -10.61 -40.30 -41.49
N LYS A 545 -10.12 -39.10 -41.82
CA LYS A 545 -9.41 -38.80 -43.08
C LYS A 545 -7.90 -38.72 -42.84
N LYS A 546 -7.11 -39.06 -43.87
CA LYS A 546 -5.63 -38.99 -43.87
C LYS A 546 -5.11 -37.55 -43.71
N ARG A 547 -5.86 -36.56 -44.19
CA ARG A 547 -5.60 -35.12 -44.02
C ARG A 547 -6.82 -34.42 -43.43
N ILE A 548 -6.60 -33.66 -42.37
CA ILE A 548 -7.61 -32.81 -41.72
C ILE A 548 -7.01 -31.41 -41.54
N ARG A 549 -7.83 -30.36 -41.67
CA ARG A 549 -7.42 -29.00 -41.32
C ARG A 549 -8.10 -28.63 -40.02
N VAL A 550 -7.34 -28.02 -39.11
CA VAL A 550 -7.87 -27.38 -37.90
C VAL A 550 -7.69 -25.89 -38.09
N LYS A 551 -8.81 -25.17 -38.18
CA LYS A 551 -8.85 -23.71 -38.10
C LYS A 551 -8.94 -23.31 -36.63
N ILE A 552 -8.11 -22.36 -36.25
CA ILE A 552 -8.03 -21.81 -34.91
C ILE A 552 -8.37 -20.34 -35.05
N PHE A 553 -9.31 -19.86 -34.27
CA PHE A 553 -9.78 -18.49 -34.24
C PHE A 553 -9.55 -17.93 -32.86
N ALA A 554 -9.12 -16.69 -32.79
CA ALA A 554 -9.13 -15.91 -31.58
C ALA A 554 -10.06 -14.72 -31.79
N THR A 555 -10.93 -14.48 -30.82
CA THR A 555 -11.92 -13.40 -30.83
C THR A 555 -11.95 -12.76 -29.45
N ASN A 556 -12.04 -11.44 -29.34
CA ASN A 556 -12.38 -10.82 -28.05
C ASN A 556 -13.82 -11.20 -27.63
N ALA A 557 -14.20 -10.90 -26.39
CA ALA A 557 -15.53 -11.20 -25.85
C ALA A 557 -16.70 -10.67 -26.72
N ALA A 558 -16.47 -9.56 -27.45
CA ALA A 558 -17.43 -8.94 -28.37
C ALA A 558 -17.39 -9.47 -29.83
N ASN A 559 -16.54 -10.46 -30.17
CA ASN A 559 -16.28 -10.95 -31.53
C ASN A 559 -15.74 -9.92 -32.55
N LEU A 560 -15.31 -8.73 -32.12
CA LEU A 560 -14.94 -7.61 -33.00
C LEU A 560 -13.53 -7.72 -33.61
N ARG A 561 -12.61 -8.46 -32.99
CA ARG A 561 -11.24 -8.67 -33.49
C ARG A 561 -10.98 -10.15 -33.72
N ALA A 562 -11.09 -10.60 -34.97
CA ALA A 562 -10.89 -12.00 -35.36
C ALA A 562 -9.58 -12.19 -36.13
N PHE A 563 -8.70 -13.05 -35.62
CA PHE A 563 -7.54 -13.56 -36.38
C PHE A 563 -7.54 -15.08 -36.38
N ALA A 564 -7.19 -15.67 -37.53
CA ALA A 564 -7.33 -17.10 -37.76
C ALA A 564 -6.04 -17.73 -38.27
N LYS A 565 -5.71 -18.92 -37.77
CA LYS A 565 -4.62 -19.75 -38.27
C LYS A 565 -5.13 -21.13 -38.63
N THR A 566 -4.73 -21.63 -39.79
CA THR A 566 -5.09 -22.98 -40.23
C THR A 566 -3.88 -23.90 -40.13
N LYS A 567 -4.00 -24.98 -39.36
CA LYS A 567 -2.99 -26.05 -39.31
C LYS A 567 -3.50 -27.28 -40.04
N ALA A 568 -2.76 -27.71 -41.07
CA ALA A 568 -2.99 -29.00 -41.70
C ALA A 568 -2.35 -30.11 -40.84
N ILE A 569 -3.10 -31.19 -40.62
CA ILE A 569 -2.70 -32.35 -39.83
C ILE A 569 -2.77 -33.57 -40.75
N ARG A 570 -1.64 -34.26 -40.91
CA ARG A 570 -1.53 -35.47 -41.73
C ARG A 570 -1.21 -36.64 -40.83
N LYS A 571 -2.12 -37.62 -40.76
CA LYS A 571 -1.82 -38.91 -40.12
C LYS A 571 -0.76 -39.59 -40.99
N ARG A 572 0.38 -39.94 -40.39
CA ARG A 572 1.39 -40.76 -41.07
C ARG A 572 0.79 -42.13 -41.37
#